data_AF-A0A0A0HYN2-F1
#
_entry.id   AF-A0A0A0HYN2-F1
#
_cell.length_a   1.000
_cell.length_b   1.000
_cell.length_c   1.000
_cell.angle_alpha   90.00
_cell.angle_beta   90.00
_cell.angle_gamma   90.00
#
_symmetry.space_group_name_H-M   'P 1'
#
loop_
_entity.id
_entity.type
_entity.pdbx_description
1 polymer ?
#
loop_
_entity_poly.entity_id
_entity_poly.type
_entity_poly.pdbx_seq_one_letter_code
_entity_poly.pdbx_strand_id
1 'polypeptide(L)'
;MEENLKVFQTEINSINDESIKQFTVKALESLPEYFWEVPASSTGKYHPQYALGEGGLVRHTKGAVKIALELFNNHTVQDFTSIQKDIIISSLLLHDGCKSGIEKSRYTKTEHPLIVADYIYKNDDINGLIKSEILDQIVKAIRSHMGEWNKDYRTKKEVLPTPKTRIERFVHMCDYLASRKSINIEF
;
A
#
# COMPACT_ATOMS: atom_id res chain seq x y z
N MET A 1 1.31 14.97 -14.36
CA MET A 1 1.49 13.63 -13.77
C MET A 1 2.63 12.97 -14.49
N GLU A 2 3.64 12.55 -13.74
CA GLU A 2 4.84 11.89 -14.28
C GLU A 2 4.51 10.60 -15.04
N GLU A 3 5.39 10.19 -15.96
CA GLU A 3 5.18 9.03 -16.85
C GLU A 3 4.87 7.75 -16.06
N ASN A 4 5.61 7.52 -14.98
CA ASN A 4 5.48 6.32 -14.14
C ASN A 4 4.11 6.24 -13.46
N LEU A 5 3.52 7.37 -13.08
CA LEU A 5 2.22 7.40 -12.39
C LEU A 5 1.05 6.99 -13.28
N LYS A 6 1.19 7.09 -14.61
CA LYS A 6 0.16 6.62 -15.55
C LYS A 6 -0.18 5.14 -15.32
N VAL A 7 0.76 4.35 -14.78
CA VAL A 7 0.52 2.95 -14.42
C VAL A 7 -0.57 2.79 -13.36
N PHE A 8 -0.78 3.78 -12.50
CA PHE A 8 -1.81 3.80 -11.46
C PHE A 8 -3.01 4.70 -11.82
N GLN A 9 -3.14 5.12 -13.09
CA GLN A 9 -4.17 6.07 -13.49
C GLN A 9 -5.59 5.64 -13.09
N THR A 10 -5.93 4.36 -13.28
CA THR A 10 -7.24 3.80 -12.93
C THR A 10 -7.46 3.82 -11.42
N GLU A 11 -6.46 3.40 -10.65
CA GLU A 11 -6.50 3.36 -9.20
C GLU A 11 -6.62 4.77 -8.61
N ILE A 12 -5.83 5.73 -9.09
CA ILE A 12 -5.86 7.14 -8.67
C ILE A 12 -7.22 7.77 -9.01
N ASN A 13 -7.78 7.48 -10.18
CA ASN A 13 -9.10 7.98 -10.59
C ASN A 13 -10.25 7.38 -9.77
N SER A 14 -10.02 6.29 -9.05
CA SER A 14 -11.01 5.69 -8.16
C SER A 14 -11.10 6.40 -6.79
N ILE A 15 -10.17 7.31 -6.50
CA ILE A 15 -10.23 8.19 -5.33
C ILE A 15 -11.13 9.39 -5.66
N ASN A 16 -12.24 9.55 -4.95
CA ASN A 16 -13.23 10.58 -5.23
C ASN A 16 -12.91 11.91 -4.54
N ASP A 17 -12.50 11.86 -3.28
CA ASP A 17 -12.07 13.05 -2.55
C ASP A 17 -10.80 13.63 -3.14
N GLU A 18 -10.89 14.88 -3.58
CA GLU A 18 -9.81 15.53 -4.32
C GLU A 18 -8.58 15.79 -3.45
N SER A 19 -8.76 16.03 -2.15
CA SER A 19 -7.62 16.22 -1.23
C SER A 19 -6.85 14.91 -1.06
N ILE A 20 -7.55 13.79 -0.87
CA ILE A 20 -6.93 12.46 -0.77
C ILE A 20 -6.23 12.11 -2.08
N LYS A 21 -6.84 12.43 -3.23
CA LYS A 21 -6.24 12.17 -4.54
C LYS A 21 -4.93 12.93 -4.71
N GLN A 22 -4.94 14.24 -4.45
CA GLN A 22 -3.75 15.09 -4.58
C GLN A 22 -2.64 14.65 -3.62
N PHE A 23 -2.99 14.36 -2.36
CA PHE A 23 -2.06 13.76 -1.40
C PHE A 23 -1.47 12.45 -1.91
N THR A 24 -2.29 11.54 -2.42
CA THR A 24 -1.83 10.22 -2.87
C THR A 24 -0.90 10.35 -4.08
N VAL A 25 -1.23 11.21 -5.03
CA VAL A 25 -0.37 11.50 -6.18
C VAL A 25 0.97 12.05 -5.71
N LYS A 26 0.98 13.07 -4.84
CA LYS A 26 2.22 13.66 -4.31
C LYS A 26 3.05 12.68 -3.50
N ALA A 27 2.40 11.81 -2.72
CA ALA A 27 3.06 10.73 -2.00
C ALA A 27 3.71 9.73 -2.95
N LEU A 28 3.03 9.32 -4.03
CA LEU A 28 3.58 8.42 -5.05
C LEU A 28 4.77 9.05 -5.81
N GLU A 29 4.70 10.33 -6.20
CA GLU A 29 5.82 11.08 -6.83
C GLU A 29 7.05 11.10 -5.93
N SER A 30 6.86 11.12 -4.61
CA SER A 30 7.95 11.17 -3.65
C SER A 30 8.60 9.81 -3.35
N LEU A 31 8.04 8.69 -3.83
CA LEU A 31 8.58 7.36 -3.51
C LEU A 31 9.94 7.11 -4.16
N PRO A 32 10.81 6.28 -3.55
CA PRO A 32 12.08 5.90 -4.14
C PRO A 32 11.92 5.27 -5.53
N GLU A 33 12.80 5.62 -6.48
CA GLU A 33 12.75 5.17 -7.88
C GLU A 33 12.63 3.65 -8.02
N TYR A 34 13.30 2.89 -7.15
CA TYR A 34 13.28 1.43 -7.18
C TYR A 34 11.87 0.84 -7.03
N PHE A 35 10.92 1.55 -6.41
CA PHE A 35 9.54 1.09 -6.23
C PHE A 35 8.90 0.70 -7.57
N TRP A 36 9.23 1.45 -8.63
CA TRP A 36 8.70 1.27 -9.97
C TRP A 36 9.30 0.06 -10.70
N GLU A 37 10.47 -0.42 -10.29
CA GLU A 37 11.28 -1.38 -11.05
C GLU A 37 11.38 -2.76 -10.38
N VAL A 38 11.34 -2.83 -9.05
CA VAL A 38 11.66 -4.08 -8.33
C VAL A 38 10.54 -5.12 -8.39
N PRO A 39 10.87 -6.42 -8.28
CA PRO A 39 9.86 -7.45 -8.04
C PRO A 39 9.20 -7.27 -6.68
N ALA A 40 7.95 -7.73 -6.53
CA ALA A 40 7.26 -7.71 -5.24
C ALA A 40 7.94 -8.63 -4.20
N SER A 41 8.62 -9.68 -4.69
CA SER A 41 9.40 -10.62 -3.87
C SER A 41 10.64 -11.10 -4.60
N SER A 42 11.80 -11.00 -3.94
CA SER A 42 13.09 -11.44 -4.49
C SER A 42 13.21 -12.95 -4.65
N THR A 43 12.43 -13.75 -3.91
CA THR A 43 12.52 -15.23 -3.95
C THR A 43 11.38 -15.88 -4.71
N GLY A 44 10.29 -15.14 -5.00
CA GLY A 44 9.07 -15.67 -5.62
C GLY A 44 8.38 -16.80 -4.83
N LYS A 45 8.86 -17.12 -3.62
CA LYS A 45 8.41 -18.29 -2.87
C LYS A 45 6.94 -18.22 -2.49
N TYR A 46 6.44 -17.02 -2.25
CA TYR A 46 5.10 -16.80 -1.70
C TYR A 46 4.21 -15.87 -2.52
N HIS A 47 4.67 -15.35 -3.66
CA HIS A 47 3.93 -14.36 -4.46
C HIS A 47 3.40 -14.97 -5.77
N PRO A 48 2.26 -14.47 -6.30
CA PRO A 48 1.70 -14.93 -7.57
C PRO A 48 2.56 -14.50 -8.76
N GLN A 49 2.35 -15.18 -9.89
CA GLN A 49 3.19 -15.02 -11.08
C GLN A 49 3.15 -13.59 -11.64
N TYR A 50 2.01 -12.91 -11.57
CA TYR A 50 1.87 -11.53 -12.03
C TYR A 50 2.73 -10.54 -11.22
N ALA A 51 3.15 -10.87 -9.99
CA ALA A 51 3.92 -9.96 -9.12
C ALA A 51 5.44 -10.23 -9.14
N LEU A 52 5.91 -11.15 -9.99
CA LEU A 52 7.32 -11.47 -10.16
C LEU A 52 7.96 -10.62 -11.27
N GLY A 53 9.30 -10.52 -11.27
CA GLY A 53 10.07 -9.81 -12.29
C GLY A 53 10.02 -8.27 -12.15
N GLU A 54 10.55 -7.59 -13.16
CA GLU A 54 10.59 -6.12 -13.21
C GLU A 54 9.20 -5.50 -13.11
N GLY A 55 9.05 -4.44 -12.30
CA GLY A 55 7.78 -3.79 -11.98
C GLY A 55 6.80 -4.67 -11.20
N GLY A 56 7.26 -5.79 -10.63
CA GLY A 56 6.42 -6.71 -9.88
C GLY A 56 5.78 -6.07 -8.65
N LEU A 57 6.48 -5.15 -7.99
CA LEU A 57 5.94 -4.42 -6.83
C LEU A 57 4.78 -3.51 -7.23
N VAL A 58 4.90 -2.79 -8.35
CA VAL A 58 3.80 -2.00 -8.93
C VAL A 58 2.59 -2.89 -9.22
N ARG A 59 2.79 -4.05 -9.86
CA ARG A 59 1.68 -4.99 -10.15
C ARG A 59 1.05 -5.56 -8.89
N HIS A 60 1.82 -5.84 -7.85
CA HIS A 60 1.30 -6.22 -6.52
C HIS A 60 0.40 -5.12 -5.93
N THR A 61 0.89 -3.88 -5.92
CA THR A 61 0.13 -2.71 -5.46
C THR A 61 -1.17 -2.53 -6.25
N LYS A 62 -1.12 -2.61 -7.59
CA LYS A 62 -2.33 -2.58 -8.44
C LYS A 62 -3.29 -3.71 -8.10
N GLY A 63 -2.76 -4.91 -7.90
CA GLY A 63 -3.53 -6.10 -7.53
C GLY A 63 -4.30 -5.91 -6.22
N ALA A 64 -3.64 -5.35 -5.21
CA ALA A 64 -4.26 -5.07 -3.92
C ALA A 64 -5.38 -4.03 -4.03
N VAL A 65 -5.19 -2.96 -4.81
CA VAL A 65 -6.24 -1.97 -5.08
C VAL A 65 -7.39 -2.59 -5.87
N LYS A 66 -7.10 -3.40 -6.91
CA LYS A 66 -8.13 -4.07 -7.71
C LYS A 66 -9.02 -4.96 -6.86
N ILE A 67 -8.44 -5.72 -5.92
CA ILE A 67 -9.22 -6.52 -4.95
C ILE A 67 -10.13 -5.62 -4.11
N ALA A 68 -9.63 -4.48 -3.60
CA ALA A 68 -10.45 -3.54 -2.84
C ALA A 68 -11.64 -3.02 -3.66
N LEU A 69 -11.40 -2.63 -4.92
CA LEU A 69 -12.45 -2.14 -5.83
C LEU A 69 -13.54 -3.19 -6.09
N GLU A 70 -13.17 -4.45 -6.32
CA GLU A 70 -14.15 -5.55 -6.47
C GLU A 70 -15.00 -5.72 -5.21
N LEU A 71 -14.37 -5.71 -4.03
CA LEU A 71 -15.07 -5.87 -2.76
C LEU A 71 -15.94 -4.65 -2.39
N PHE A 72 -15.59 -3.45 -2.85
CA PHE A 72 -16.41 -2.24 -2.65
C PHE A 72 -17.77 -2.29 -3.35
N ASN A 73 -17.92 -3.14 -4.37
CA ASN A 73 -19.19 -3.36 -5.07
C ASN A 73 -20.11 -4.36 -4.35
N ASN A 74 -19.62 -5.00 -3.28
CA ASN A 74 -20.40 -5.94 -2.48
C ASN A 74 -20.74 -5.36 -1.09
N HIS A 75 -21.96 -4.85 -0.95
CA HIS A 75 -22.45 -4.25 0.30
C HIS A 75 -22.69 -5.27 1.43
N THR A 76 -22.71 -6.58 1.12
CA THR A 76 -22.78 -7.64 2.15
C THR A 76 -21.41 -7.89 2.77
N VAL A 77 -20.32 -7.71 2.00
CA VAL A 77 -18.95 -7.88 2.49
C VAL A 77 -18.48 -6.66 3.28
N GLN A 78 -18.92 -5.46 2.90
CA GLN A 78 -18.51 -4.22 3.55
C GLN A 78 -19.57 -3.11 3.41
N ASP A 79 -19.54 -2.13 4.31
CA ASP A 79 -20.41 -0.95 4.32
C ASP A 79 -19.60 0.37 4.48
N PHE A 80 -18.38 0.42 3.93
CA PHE A 80 -17.52 1.60 4.00
C PHE A 80 -18.15 2.79 3.29
N THR A 81 -18.02 3.97 3.91
CA THR A 81 -18.39 5.24 3.29
C THR A 81 -17.44 5.59 2.14
N SER A 82 -17.83 6.54 1.27
CA SER A 82 -16.99 6.99 0.16
C SER A 82 -15.60 7.43 0.63
N ILE A 83 -15.52 8.22 1.70
CA ILE A 83 -14.24 8.71 2.23
C ILE A 83 -13.37 7.57 2.79
N GLN A 84 -13.99 6.53 3.38
CA GLN A 84 -13.26 5.36 3.86
C GLN A 84 -12.71 4.52 2.72
N LYS A 85 -13.44 4.39 1.60
CA LYS A 85 -12.96 3.74 0.39
C LYS A 85 -11.75 4.48 -0.19
N ASP A 86 -11.81 5.81 -0.25
CA ASP A 86 -10.68 6.66 -0.69
C ASP A 86 -9.44 6.49 0.21
N ILE A 87 -9.63 6.45 1.53
CA ILE A 87 -8.56 6.16 2.52
C ILE A 87 -7.94 4.78 2.27
N ILE A 88 -8.75 3.75 2.03
CA ILE A 88 -8.28 2.39 1.76
C ILE A 88 -7.45 2.35 0.46
N ILE A 89 -7.93 2.96 -0.62
CA ILE A 89 -7.22 3.00 -1.91
C ILE A 89 -5.87 3.71 -1.74
N SER A 90 -5.86 4.88 -1.09
CA SER A 90 -4.63 5.62 -0.82
C SER A 90 -3.64 4.80 0.00
N SER A 91 -4.12 4.15 1.07
CA SER A 91 -3.29 3.27 1.92
C SER A 91 -2.66 2.13 1.12
N LEU A 92 -3.45 1.47 0.26
CA LEU A 92 -2.98 0.37 -0.58
C LEU A 92 -2.01 0.84 -1.66
N LEU A 93 -2.18 2.03 -2.24
CA LEU A 93 -1.22 2.56 -3.22
C LEU A 93 0.16 2.83 -2.59
N LEU A 94 0.21 3.13 -1.30
CA LEU A 94 1.41 3.62 -0.62
C LEU A 94 2.08 2.59 0.31
N HIS A 95 1.38 1.53 0.73
CA HIS A 95 1.80 0.65 1.84
C HIS A 95 3.22 0.07 1.73
N ASP A 96 3.66 -0.20 0.51
CA ASP A 96 4.93 -0.88 0.19
C ASP A 96 5.97 0.08 -0.43
N GLY A 97 5.69 1.38 -0.48
CA GLY A 97 6.50 2.37 -1.22
C GLY A 97 7.97 2.41 -0.82
N CYS A 98 8.28 2.13 0.46
CA CYS A 98 9.63 2.07 1.00
C CYS A 98 10.08 0.65 1.39
N LYS A 99 9.64 -0.39 0.64
CA LYS A 99 9.90 -1.82 0.94
C LYS A 99 11.36 -2.16 1.25
N SER A 100 12.32 -1.52 0.59
CA SER A 100 13.76 -1.73 0.77
C SER A 100 14.45 -0.62 1.58
N GLY A 101 13.69 0.29 2.19
CA GLY A 101 14.17 1.52 2.83
C GLY A 101 14.07 2.74 1.91
N ILE A 102 14.35 3.95 2.43
CA ILE A 102 14.43 5.17 1.59
C ILE A 102 15.57 5.03 0.58
N GLU A 103 16.75 4.65 1.08
CA GLU A 103 17.84 4.15 0.25
C GLU A 103 17.66 2.65 0.02
N LYS A 104 17.73 2.23 -1.26
CA LYS A 104 17.51 0.83 -1.65
C LYS A 104 18.54 -0.09 -0.99
N SER A 105 18.09 -0.85 0.00
CA SER A 105 18.89 -1.96 0.54
C SER A 105 18.69 -3.26 -0.25
N ARG A 106 19.61 -4.22 -0.06
CA ARG A 106 19.58 -5.50 -0.78
C ARG A 106 18.32 -6.34 -0.50
N TYR A 107 17.72 -6.19 0.67
CA TYR A 107 16.59 -7.00 1.12
C TYR A 107 15.45 -6.12 1.64
N THR A 108 14.23 -6.65 1.66
CA THR A 108 13.10 -6.00 2.31
C THR A 108 13.41 -5.69 3.77
N LYS A 109 13.06 -4.48 4.21
CA LYS A 109 13.13 -4.08 5.62
C LYS A 109 11.88 -4.57 6.32
N THR A 110 12.01 -5.28 7.45
CA THR A 110 10.84 -5.72 8.23
C THR A 110 9.97 -4.50 8.60
N GLU A 111 10.61 -3.39 8.93
CA GLU A 111 9.98 -2.15 9.36
C GLU A 111 9.51 -1.24 8.21
N HIS A 112 9.54 -1.69 6.96
CA HIS A 112 9.09 -0.88 5.81
C HIS A 112 7.71 -0.21 5.99
N PRO A 113 6.71 -0.80 6.68
CA PRO A 113 5.44 -0.13 6.92
C PRO A 113 5.60 1.15 7.77
N LEU A 114 6.52 1.12 8.74
CA LEU A 114 6.84 2.29 9.56
C LEU A 114 7.66 3.30 8.76
N ILE A 115 8.61 2.83 7.95
CA ILE A 115 9.49 3.68 7.13
C ILE A 115 8.66 4.53 6.16
N VAL A 116 7.77 3.92 5.37
CA VAL A 116 6.97 4.66 4.39
C VAL A 116 5.95 5.58 5.06
N ALA A 117 5.33 5.12 6.16
CA ALA A 117 4.41 5.92 6.95
C ALA A 117 5.07 7.18 7.53
N ASP A 118 6.25 7.04 8.12
CA ASP A 118 7.01 8.16 8.67
C ASP A 118 7.54 9.10 7.59
N TYR A 119 7.96 8.55 6.45
CA TYR A 119 8.41 9.32 5.30
C TYR A 119 7.33 10.27 4.80
N ILE A 120 6.11 9.76 4.63
CA ILE A 120 4.94 10.55 4.22
C ILE A 120 4.55 11.56 5.31
N TYR A 121 4.48 11.11 6.57
CA TYR A 121 4.01 11.94 7.68
C TYR A 121 4.94 13.14 7.96
N LYS A 122 6.25 12.97 7.78
CA LYS A 122 7.27 14.01 8.03
C LYS A 122 7.53 14.94 6.83
N ASN A 123 6.88 14.70 5.69
CA ASN A 123 7.04 15.53 4.51
C ASN A 123 5.96 16.62 4.50
N ASP A 124 6.35 17.85 4.80
CA ASP A 124 5.43 19.00 4.91
C ASP A 124 4.76 19.38 3.58
N ASP A 125 5.39 19.08 2.45
CA ASP A 125 4.81 19.29 1.12
C ASP A 125 3.68 18.30 0.80
N ILE A 126 3.57 17.23 1.59
CA ILE A 126 2.60 16.14 1.40
C ILE A 126 1.56 16.15 2.52
N ASN A 127 1.99 16.18 3.79
CA ASN A 127 1.13 16.00 4.95
C ASN A 127 0.05 17.10 5.06
N GLY A 128 0.32 18.31 4.57
CA GLY A 128 -0.58 19.46 4.62
C GLY A 128 -1.66 19.46 3.54
N LEU A 129 -1.62 18.53 2.58
CA LEU A 129 -2.58 18.44 1.49
C LEU A 129 -3.93 17.83 1.92
N ILE A 130 -3.97 17.16 3.07
CA ILE A 130 -5.16 16.51 3.60
C ILE A 130 -5.36 16.83 5.07
N LYS A 131 -6.59 16.62 5.55
CA LYS A 131 -6.92 16.74 6.98
C LYS A 131 -6.11 15.73 7.80
N SER A 132 -5.63 16.17 8.96
CA SER A 132 -4.82 15.35 9.86
C SER A 132 -5.53 14.06 10.28
N GLU A 133 -6.85 14.06 10.47
CA GLU A 133 -7.61 12.86 10.84
C GLU A 133 -7.68 11.82 9.72
N ILE A 134 -7.61 12.26 8.46
CA ILE A 134 -7.57 11.39 7.27
C ILE A 134 -6.15 10.84 7.11
N LEU A 135 -5.14 11.71 7.21
CA LEU A 135 -3.73 11.31 7.18
C LEU A 135 -3.44 10.24 8.23
N ASP A 136 -3.91 10.45 9.45
CA ASP A 136 -3.76 9.52 10.56
C ASP A 136 -4.34 8.14 10.25
N GLN A 137 -5.50 8.08 9.58
CA GLN A 137 -6.12 6.81 9.20
C GLN A 137 -5.32 6.09 8.12
N ILE A 138 -4.86 6.82 7.10
CA ILE A 138 -4.01 6.26 6.03
C ILE A 138 -2.72 5.69 6.63
N VAL A 139 -2.02 6.49 7.44
CA VAL A 139 -0.75 6.11 8.07
C VAL A 139 -0.93 4.94 9.04
N LYS A 140 -2.02 4.88 9.82
CA LYS A 140 -2.31 3.72 10.69
C LYS A 140 -2.57 2.44 9.89
N ALA A 141 -3.32 2.54 8.78
CA ALA A 141 -3.56 1.42 7.87
C ALA A 141 -2.26 0.91 7.25
N ILE A 142 -1.42 1.81 6.75
CA ILE A 142 -0.09 1.49 6.24
C ILE A 142 0.77 0.83 7.31
N ARG A 143 0.92 1.42 8.50
CA ARG A 143 1.81 0.88 9.56
C ARG A 143 1.45 -0.54 9.98
N SER A 144 0.18 -0.93 9.86
CA SER A 144 -0.35 -2.22 10.32
C SER A 144 -0.63 -3.23 9.21
N HIS A 145 -0.41 -2.88 7.93
CA HIS A 145 -0.84 -3.71 6.80
C HIS A 145 -0.23 -5.12 6.79
N MET A 146 0.92 -5.33 7.44
CA MET A 146 1.58 -6.64 7.54
C MET A 146 0.84 -7.62 8.48
N GLY A 147 -0.18 -7.19 9.23
CA GLY A 147 -1.01 -8.10 10.02
C GLY A 147 -0.22 -8.96 11.01
N GLU A 148 -0.39 -10.29 10.93
CA GLU A 148 0.32 -11.24 11.80
C GLU A 148 1.83 -11.34 11.53
N TRP A 149 2.31 -10.82 10.39
CA TRP A 149 3.74 -10.73 10.06
C TRP A 149 4.41 -9.51 10.73
N ASN A 150 4.16 -9.34 12.04
CA ASN A 150 4.58 -8.16 12.80
C ASN A 150 5.89 -8.30 13.58
N LYS A 151 6.58 -9.43 13.43
CA LYS A 151 7.80 -9.77 14.18
C LYS A 151 9.04 -9.72 13.32
N ASP A 152 10.15 -9.25 13.88
CA ASP A 152 11.45 -9.35 13.25
C ASP A 152 11.87 -10.81 13.06
N TYR A 153 12.35 -11.15 11.86
CA TYR A 153 12.62 -12.54 11.50
C TYR A 153 13.77 -13.16 12.29
N ARG A 154 14.72 -12.35 12.79
CA ARG A 154 15.88 -12.81 13.56
C ARG A 154 15.57 -12.89 15.05
N THR A 155 15.12 -11.78 15.62
CA THR A 155 14.93 -11.61 17.06
C THR A 155 13.58 -12.10 17.56
N LYS A 156 12.61 -12.31 16.65
CA LYS A 156 11.22 -12.68 16.95
C LYS A 156 10.46 -11.65 17.80
N LYS A 157 11.05 -10.47 18.02
CA LYS A 157 10.39 -9.36 18.72
C LYS A 157 9.33 -8.74 17.82
N GLU A 158 8.24 -8.29 18.43
CA GLU A 158 7.23 -7.48 17.73
C GLU A 158 7.85 -6.12 17.40
N VAL A 159 7.79 -5.76 16.11
CA VAL A 159 8.37 -4.53 15.57
C VAL A 159 7.34 -3.72 14.77
N LEU A 160 6.16 -4.29 14.50
CA LEU A 160 5.06 -3.61 13.81
C LEU A 160 3.76 -3.66 14.62
N PRO A 161 2.88 -2.64 14.50
CA PRO A 161 1.52 -2.74 15.00
C PRO A 161 0.71 -3.73 14.16
N THR A 162 -0.35 -4.27 14.75
CA THR A 162 -1.34 -5.12 14.05
C THR A 162 -2.64 -4.36 13.79
N PRO A 163 -3.45 -4.76 12.78
CA PRO A 163 -4.71 -4.11 12.45
C PRO A 163 -5.72 -4.11 13.60
N LYS A 164 -6.22 -2.93 13.94
CA LYS A 164 -7.22 -2.71 15.00
C LYS A 164 -8.56 -2.33 14.40
N THR A 165 -8.58 -1.38 13.47
CA THR A 165 -9.81 -0.86 12.86
C THR A 165 -10.27 -1.69 11.66
N ARG A 166 -11.50 -1.45 11.21
CA ARG A 166 -12.07 -2.11 10.02
C ARG A 166 -11.28 -1.76 8.75
N ILE A 167 -10.85 -0.51 8.62
CA ILE A 167 -10.00 -0.04 7.51
C ILE A 167 -8.67 -0.78 7.51
N GLU A 168 -7.96 -0.80 8.66
CA GLU A 168 -6.68 -1.48 8.79
C GLU A 168 -6.78 -2.98 8.44
N ARG A 169 -7.83 -3.66 8.92
CA ARG A 169 -8.06 -5.08 8.63
C ARG A 169 -8.36 -5.32 7.16
N PHE A 170 -9.10 -4.42 6.52
CA PHE A 170 -9.45 -4.53 5.11
C PHE A 170 -8.25 -4.28 4.20
N VAL A 171 -7.41 -3.29 4.52
CA VAL A 171 -6.13 -3.05 3.83
C VAL A 171 -5.23 -4.29 3.93
N HIS A 172 -5.04 -4.83 5.14
CA HIS A 172 -4.30 -6.07 5.34
C HIS A 172 -4.86 -7.23 4.51
N MET A 173 -6.19 -7.41 4.50
CA MET A 173 -6.84 -8.47 3.74
C MET A 173 -6.56 -8.34 2.23
N CYS A 174 -6.68 -7.13 1.67
CA CYS A 174 -6.44 -6.90 0.24
C CYS A 174 -4.98 -7.20 -0.14
N ASP A 175 -4.02 -6.71 0.65
CA ASP A 175 -2.59 -6.99 0.48
C ASP A 175 -2.27 -8.50 0.62
N TYR A 176 -2.83 -9.15 1.63
CA TYR A 176 -2.67 -10.58 1.84
C TYR A 176 -3.19 -11.39 0.65
N LEU A 177 -4.40 -11.08 0.17
CA LEU A 177 -5.01 -11.74 -0.99
C LEU A 177 -4.21 -11.50 -2.27
N ALA A 178 -3.75 -10.26 -2.51
CA ALA A 178 -2.91 -9.92 -3.64
C ALA A 178 -1.61 -10.74 -3.66
N SER A 179 -1.04 -11.02 -2.50
CA SER A 179 0.18 -11.82 -2.40
C SER A 179 -0.04 -13.34 -2.48
N ARG A 180 -1.27 -13.87 -2.67
CA ARG A 180 -1.50 -15.34 -2.70
C ARG A 180 -1.25 -15.94 -4.07
N LYS A 181 -0.46 -17.02 -4.13
CA LYS A 181 -0.20 -17.78 -5.37
C LYS A 181 -1.44 -18.36 -6.04
N SER A 182 -2.47 -18.68 -5.27
CA SER A 182 -3.73 -19.21 -5.79
C SER A 182 -4.64 -18.13 -6.40
N ILE A 183 -4.26 -16.85 -6.30
CA ILE A 183 -5.02 -15.72 -6.81
C ILE A 183 -4.24 -15.12 -7.96
N ASN A 184 -4.79 -15.22 -9.16
CA ASN A 184 -4.27 -14.53 -10.34
C ASN A 184 -5.07 -13.24 -10.57
N ILE A 185 -4.38 -12.17 -10.93
CA ILE A 185 -4.99 -10.89 -11.27
C ILE A 185 -4.52 -10.50 -12.67
N GLU A 186 -5.49 -10.21 -13.54
CA GLU A 186 -5.26 -9.74 -14.90
C GLU A 186 -5.33 -8.20 -14.92
N PHE A 187 -4.46 -7.56 -15.71
CA PHE A 187 -4.33 -6.10 -15.79
C PHE A 187 -4.53 -5.60 -17.22
#